data_AF-A0A960TIQ8-F1
#
_entry.id   AF-A0A960TIQ8-F1
#
_cell.length_a   1.000
_cell.length_b   1.000
_cell.length_c   1.000
_cell.angle_alpha   90.00
_cell.angle_beta   90.00
_cell.angle_gamma   90.00
#
_symmetry.space_group_name_H-M   'P 1'
#
loop_
_entity.id
_entity.type
_entity.pdbx_description
1 polymer ?
#
loop_
_entity_poly.entity_id
_entity_poly.type
_entity_poly.pdbx_seq_one_letter_code
_entity_poly.pdbx_strand_id
1 'polypeptide(L)'
;MPIFETIETKGVPIKVFTDQVEESAREQLIQLAESGIAVGYVSAMPDVHWGSGATVGSVFASENFIAPNAVGVDIGCGMAAVPIPTLKSESLPLEKRLKIRDRIKSSIPLGMNSHTTPRKSSIMDNKSRSKWLSSTITKKTACQIGTLGSGNHFIELVSDSEDMVWIFLHSGSRNIGKVTAENYNKLAKSYLKRKGITPQNRDLNFLEIDSKEGQNYLLDMQWCQEYAMENRQEMLRIIAPIVTSITSHEPDFSRAVNIHHNYCSCEECTYYENGTEITKKLWITRKGATSAKAGQLGLIPGSMGTGSYLVRGKGNPESWSSCSHGAGRTKSRIRAKKEILQSDFEKSMEGIVCDTSPALRDEAPQAYKDINHVMQNQSDLVEIVTRFTPLINVKGFDEGKSEKKNSKIKVSLVNLDIFFPSIRAVSIFDSKSKSKSKWVDLEHWTLQPGGYSKGRKVNFWFQLSDEPEFMVFISSKILNITDTEIQFELETVLKKKRII
;
A
#
# COMPACT_ATOMS: atom_id res chain seq x y z
N MET A 1 -31.30 -14.27 -5.97
CA MET A 1 -30.01 -14.74 -5.41
C MET A 1 -28.92 -13.96 -6.09
N PRO A 2 -27.97 -13.39 -5.34
CA PRO A 2 -26.95 -14.17 -4.67
C PRO A 2 -26.70 -13.72 -3.22
N ILE A 3 -27.53 -14.18 -2.29
CA ILE A 3 -26.97 -14.63 -1.02
C ILE A 3 -26.78 -16.14 -1.21
N PHE A 4 -25.53 -16.59 -1.23
CA PHE A 4 -25.18 -18.01 -1.39
C PHE A 4 -25.36 -18.77 -0.08
N GLU A 5 -25.07 -18.10 1.03
CA GLU A 5 -25.15 -18.66 2.37
C GLU A 5 -25.52 -17.54 3.35
N THR A 6 -26.38 -17.87 4.32
CA THR A 6 -26.51 -17.07 5.55
C THR A 6 -25.93 -17.89 6.70
N ILE A 7 -24.89 -17.35 7.34
CA ILE A 7 -24.25 -18.00 8.49
C ILE A 7 -24.87 -17.40 9.75
N GLU A 8 -25.59 -18.22 10.50
CA GLU A 8 -26.09 -17.86 11.83
C GLU A 8 -24.94 -17.90 12.84
N THR A 9 -24.85 -16.86 13.68
CA THR A 9 -23.79 -16.74 14.70
C THR A 9 -24.41 -16.44 16.07
N LYS A 10 -23.59 -16.39 17.12
CA LYS A 10 -24.07 -15.95 18.46
C LYS A 10 -24.35 -14.45 18.55
N GLY A 11 -23.90 -13.66 17.57
CA GLY A 11 -24.15 -12.23 17.47
C GLY A 11 -25.17 -11.93 16.38
N VAL A 12 -24.71 -11.31 15.29
CA VAL A 12 -25.55 -11.04 14.12
C VAL A 12 -25.34 -12.07 13.00
N PRO A 13 -26.31 -12.34 12.12
CA PRO A 13 -26.10 -13.21 10.96
C PRO A 13 -25.11 -12.61 9.95
N ILE A 14 -24.51 -13.47 9.14
CA ILE A 14 -23.61 -13.07 8.03
C ILE A 14 -24.26 -13.42 6.70
N LYS A 15 -24.37 -12.45 5.80
CA LYS A 15 -24.89 -12.60 4.43
C LYS A 15 -23.71 -12.75 3.46
N VAL A 16 -23.55 -13.93 2.85
CA VAL A 16 -22.41 -14.23 1.99
C VAL A 16 -22.81 -14.17 0.52
N PHE A 17 -22.20 -13.25 -0.24
CA PHE A 17 -22.47 -13.02 -1.66
C PHE A 17 -21.51 -13.80 -2.58
N THR A 18 -20.97 -14.93 -2.12
CA THR A 18 -20.07 -15.76 -2.93
C THR A 18 -20.03 -17.20 -2.46
N ASP A 19 -19.72 -18.09 -3.39
CA ASP A 19 -19.39 -19.49 -3.18
C ASP A 19 -17.91 -19.72 -2.81
N GLN A 20 -17.09 -18.66 -2.81
CA GLN A 20 -15.64 -18.73 -2.55
C GLN A 20 -15.22 -17.91 -1.33
N VAL A 21 -15.21 -18.56 -0.16
CA VAL A 21 -14.71 -18.00 1.10
C VAL A 21 -13.65 -18.93 1.70
N GLU A 22 -12.44 -18.41 1.93
CA GLU A 22 -11.37 -19.15 2.63
C GLU A 22 -11.74 -19.36 4.10
N GLU A 23 -11.34 -20.49 4.70
CA GLU A 23 -11.69 -20.82 6.09
C GLU A 23 -11.25 -19.74 7.09
N SER A 24 -10.04 -19.20 6.93
CA SER A 24 -9.53 -18.11 7.78
C SER A 24 -10.34 -16.81 7.63
N ALA A 25 -10.91 -16.55 6.45
CA ALA A 25 -11.79 -15.41 6.22
C ALA A 25 -13.18 -15.67 6.83
N ARG A 26 -13.69 -16.90 6.75
CA ARG A 26 -14.93 -17.34 7.39
C ARG A 26 -14.85 -17.18 8.91
N GLU A 27 -13.79 -17.68 9.54
CA GLU A 27 -13.54 -17.51 10.98
C GLU A 27 -13.50 -16.02 11.38
N GLN A 28 -12.83 -15.19 10.56
CA GLN A 28 -12.74 -13.75 10.81
C GLN A 28 -14.10 -13.05 10.70
N LEU A 29 -14.95 -13.45 9.74
CA LEU A 29 -16.33 -12.95 9.63
C LEU A 29 -17.16 -13.33 10.86
N ILE A 30 -17.05 -14.56 11.34
CA ILE A 30 -17.75 -15.02 12.56
C ILE A 30 -17.29 -14.21 13.77
N GLN A 31 -15.98 -14.00 13.94
CA GLN A 31 -15.45 -13.18 15.04
C GLN A 31 -15.94 -11.72 14.98
N LEU A 32 -16.10 -11.14 13.78
CA LEU A 32 -16.68 -9.81 13.60
C LEU A 32 -18.17 -9.80 13.96
N ALA A 33 -18.93 -10.78 13.47
CA ALA A 33 -20.36 -10.91 13.73
C ALA A 33 -20.68 -11.15 15.22
N GLU A 34 -19.84 -11.89 15.94
CA GLU A 34 -19.96 -12.18 17.38
C GLU A 34 -19.30 -11.12 18.28
N SER A 35 -18.69 -10.08 17.71
CA SER A 35 -17.92 -9.07 18.47
C SER A 35 -18.79 -8.14 19.34
N GLY A 36 -20.09 -8.07 19.07
CA GLY A 36 -21.00 -7.08 19.65
C GLY A 36 -20.87 -5.66 19.06
N ILE A 37 -20.02 -5.47 18.03
CA ILE A 37 -19.87 -4.19 17.32
C ILE A 37 -20.95 -4.03 16.25
N ALA A 38 -21.20 -5.11 15.49
CA ALA A 38 -22.10 -5.09 14.35
C ALA A 38 -23.56 -5.13 14.80
N VAL A 39 -24.42 -4.41 14.08
CA VAL A 39 -25.89 -4.44 14.25
C VAL A 39 -26.57 -4.93 12.98
N GLY A 40 -27.71 -5.61 13.12
CA GLY A 40 -28.44 -6.19 11.99
C GLY A 40 -27.74 -7.42 11.41
N TYR A 41 -26.72 -7.22 10.57
CA TYR A 41 -25.97 -8.29 9.90
C TYR A 41 -24.62 -7.79 9.38
N VAL A 42 -23.72 -8.74 9.13
CA VAL A 42 -22.47 -8.51 8.38
C VAL A 42 -22.68 -9.02 6.95
N SER A 43 -22.28 -8.24 5.95
CA SER A 43 -22.31 -8.67 4.54
C SER A 43 -20.89 -8.95 4.05
N ALA A 44 -20.67 -10.15 3.50
CA ALA A 44 -19.42 -10.56 2.88
C ALA A 44 -19.56 -10.49 1.35
N MET A 45 -18.88 -9.51 0.75
CA MET A 45 -18.86 -9.25 -0.68
C MET A 45 -18.15 -10.37 -1.45
N PRO A 46 -18.34 -10.50 -2.78
CA PRO A 46 -17.80 -11.66 -3.48
C PRO A 46 -16.28 -11.77 -3.53
N ASP A 47 -15.60 -10.64 -3.37
CA ASP A 47 -14.15 -10.52 -3.30
C ASP A 47 -13.59 -10.75 -1.88
N VAL A 48 -14.41 -11.25 -0.95
CA VAL A 48 -14.02 -11.45 0.45
C VAL A 48 -12.78 -12.33 0.59
N HIS A 49 -11.85 -11.89 1.44
CA HIS A 49 -10.64 -12.62 1.82
C HIS A 49 -10.09 -12.10 3.16
N TRP A 50 -9.16 -12.84 3.74
CA TRP A 50 -8.54 -12.48 5.01
C TRP A 50 -7.90 -11.09 4.98
N GLY A 51 -8.07 -10.32 6.05
CA GLY A 51 -7.47 -8.98 6.23
C GLY A 51 -7.07 -8.69 7.67
N SER A 52 -6.35 -7.60 7.92
CA SER A 52 -6.00 -7.21 9.31
C SER A 52 -7.17 -6.54 10.02
N GLY A 53 -7.63 -7.06 11.17
CA GLY A 53 -8.82 -6.53 11.87
C GLY A 53 -10.11 -7.19 11.37
N ALA A 54 -10.68 -6.68 10.28
CA ALA A 54 -11.79 -7.33 9.56
C ALA A 54 -11.33 -7.93 8.22
N THR A 55 -12.13 -8.81 7.62
CA THR A 55 -11.90 -9.29 6.25
C THR A 55 -11.94 -8.12 5.27
N VAL A 56 -11.14 -8.20 4.20
CA VAL A 56 -11.36 -7.36 3.01
C VAL A 56 -12.58 -7.93 2.30
N GLY A 57 -13.49 -7.08 1.80
CA GLY A 57 -14.80 -7.47 1.31
C GLY A 57 -15.87 -7.56 2.39
N SER A 58 -15.67 -6.99 3.59
CA SER A 58 -16.73 -6.93 4.61
C SER A 58 -17.42 -5.58 4.66
N VAL A 59 -18.73 -5.62 4.91
CA VAL A 59 -19.57 -4.46 5.19
C VAL A 59 -20.39 -4.76 6.45
N PHE A 60 -20.38 -3.84 7.40
CA PHE A 60 -21.20 -3.96 8.60
C PHE A 60 -21.60 -2.60 9.13
N ALA A 61 -22.77 -2.54 9.74
CA ALA A 61 -23.26 -1.37 10.44
C ALA A 61 -22.88 -1.44 11.92
N SER A 62 -22.61 -0.29 12.54
CA SER A 62 -22.46 -0.17 14.00
C SER A 62 -23.19 1.06 14.53
N GLU A 63 -23.64 0.98 15.78
CA GLU A 63 -24.35 2.08 16.44
C GLU A 63 -23.48 2.78 17.48
N ASN A 64 -22.89 2.01 18.40
CA ASN A 64 -22.21 2.56 19.57
C ASN A 64 -20.68 2.52 19.47
N PHE A 65 -20.14 1.78 18.51
CA PHE A 65 -18.71 1.48 18.44
C PHE A 65 -18.14 1.73 17.06
N ILE A 66 -16.87 2.13 17.03
CA ILE A 66 -16.09 2.27 15.79
C ILE A 66 -14.75 1.53 15.93
N ALA A 67 -14.39 0.76 14.90
CA ALA A 67 -13.21 -0.09 14.90
C ALA A 67 -12.19 0.37 13.82
N PRO A 68 -11.12 1.11 14.18
CA PRO A 68 -10.20 1.69 13.20
C PRO A 68 -9.56 0.67 12.24
N ASN A 69 -9.15 -0.50 12.76
CA ASN A 69 -8.59 -1.56 11.94
C ASN A 69 -9.62 -2.27 11.04
N ALA A 70 -10.91 -2.18 11.37
CA ALA A 70 -11.99 -2.69 10.54
C ALA A 70 -12.26 -1.80 9.33
N VAL A 71 -11.93 -0.50 9.38
CA VAL A 71 -11.89 0.39 8.19
C VAL A 71 -10.68 0.07 7.31
N GLY A 72 -9.54 -0.21 7.94
CA GLY A 72 -8.29 -0.55 7.28
C GLY A 72 -7.23 0.56 7.37
N VAL A 73 -5.98 0.19 7.09
CA VAL A 73 -4.83 1.10 7.25
C VAL A 73 -4.75 2.18 6.19
N ASP A 74 -5.29 1.95 4.99
CA ASP A 74 -5.37 2.98 3.94
C ASP A 74 -6.77 3.58 3.92
N ILE A 75 -7.03 4.47 4.90
CA ILE A 75 -8.31 5.17 5.05
C ILE A 75 -8.59 5.96 3.78
N GLY A 76 -9.79 5.84 3.23
CA GLY A 76 -10.19 6.52 2.01
C GLY A 76 -9.54 5.97 0.73
N CYS A 77 -8.83 4.83 0.76
CA CYS A 77 -8.42 4.13 -0.45
C CYS A 77 -9.63 3.94 -1.38
N GLY A 78 -9.42 4.15 -2.68
CA GLY A 78 -10.51 4.46 -3.60
C GLY A 78 -10.10 4.46 -5.06
N MET A 79 -11.09 4.49 -5.94
CA MET A 79 -10.91 4.56 -7.39
C MET A 79 -11.39 5.90 -7.91
N ALA A 80 -10.76 6.38 -8.98
CA ALA A 80 -11.25 7.50 -9.73
C ALA A 80 -11.13 7.24 -11.23
N ALA A 81 -12.11 7.66 -12.01
CA ALA A 81 -12.10 7.53 -13.46
C ALA A 81 -12.69 8.77 -14.13
N VAL A 82 -12.17 9.14 -15.29
CA VAL A 82 -12.70 10.25 -16.11
C VAL A 82 -12.65 9.87 -17.60
N PRO A 83 -13.75 10.02 -18.35
CA PRO A 83 -13.79 9.70 -19.77
C PRO A 83 -13.08 10.77 -20.59
N ILE A 84 -12.62 10.38 -21.77
CA ILE A 84 -12.09 11.28 -22.81
C ILE A 84 -12.97 11.06 -24.06
N PRO A 85 -14.12 11.77 -24.18
CA PRO A 85 -15.22 11.37 -25.07
C PRO A 85 -14.86 11.15 -26.54
N THR A 86 -13.92 11.94 -27.05
CA THR A 86 -13.52 11.94 -28.45
C THR A 86 -12.29 11.08 -28.74
N LEU A 87 -11.66 10.48 -27.72
CA LEU A 87 -10.46 9.67 -27.89
C LEU A 87 -10.83 8.18 -27.98
N LYS A 88 -10.48 7.56 -29.11
CA LYS A 88 -10.63 6.12 -29.36
C LYS A 88 -9.32 5.37 -29.12
N SER A 89 -9.37 4.08 -28.77
CA SER A 89 -8.15 3.33 -28.43
C SER A 89 -7.24 3.13 -29.64
N GLU A 90 -7.82 3.00 -30.83
CA GLU A 90 -7.09 2.95 -32.12
C GLU A 90 -6.21 4.19 -32.35
N SER A 91 -6.60 5.34 -31.79
CA SER A 91 -5.84 6.60 -31.88
C SER A 91 -4.64 6.66 -30.92
N LEU A 92 -4.41 5.59 -30.14
CA LEU A 92 -3.30 5.39 -29.22
C LEU A 92 -2.38 4.23 -29.69
N PRO A 93 -1.63 4.40 -30.79
CA PRO A 93 -0.60 3.43 -31.17
C PRO A 93 0.47 3.32 -30.07
N LEU A 94 1.26 2.24 -30.14
CA LEU A 94 2.26 1.90 -29.12
C LEU A 94 3.16 3.08 -28.74
N GLU A 95 3.64 3.86 -29.72
CA GLU A 95 4.48 5.05 -29.47
C GLU A 95 3.80 6.07 -28.55
N LYS A 96 2.53 6.43 -28.82
CA LYS A 96 1.78 7.36 -27.97
C LYS A 96 1.55 6.75 -26.58
N ARG A 97 1.25 5.46 -26.50
CA ARG A 97 1.04 4.78 -25.22
C ARG A 97 2.29 4.80 -24.34
N LEU A 98 3.46 4.49 -24.92
CA LEU A 98 4.75 4.58 -24.23
C LEU A 98 5.04 6.01 -23.76
N LYS A 99 4.84 7.00 -24.64
CA LYS A 99 5.06 8.42 -24.30
C LYS A 99 4.15 8.91 -23.18
N ILE A 100 2.87 8.51 -23.18
CA ILE A 100 1.92 8.83 -22.09
C ILE A 100 2.40 8.17 -20.79
N ARG A 101 2.70 6.86 -20.81
CA ARG A 101 3.21 6.13 -19.64
C ARG A 101 4.42 6.84 -19.03
N ASP A 102 5.42 7.16 -19.85
CA ASP A 102 6.67 7.75 -19.38
C ASP A 102 6.46 9.15 -18.79
N ARG A 103 5.59 9.97 -19.42
CA ARG A 103 5.22 11.27 -18.87
C ARG A 103 4.47 11.14 -17.55
N ILE A 104 3.55 10.18 -17.41
CA ILE A 104 2.87 9.90 -16.14
C ILE A 104 3.90 9.52 -15.06
N LYS A 105 4.79 8.55 -15.34
CA LYS A 105 5.84 8.10 -14.40
C LYS A 105 6.77 9.25 -13.97
N SER A 106 7.06 10.18 -14.87
CA SER A 106 7.91 11.35 -14.57
C SER A 106 7.19 12.46 -13.79
N SER A 107 5.87 12.56 -13.93
CA SER A 107 5.06 13.67 -13.39
C SER A 107 4.35 13.32 -12.08
N ILE A 108 4.09 12.02 -11.84
CA ILE A 108 3.44 11.52 -10.62
C ILE A 108 4.45 10.66 -9.85
N PRO A 109 4.86 11.09 -8.64
CA PRO A 109 5.69 10.28 -7.77
C PRO A 109 5.01 8.94 -7.44
N LEU A 110 5.78 7.87 -7.65
CA LEU A 110 5.35 6.49 -7.43
C LEU A 110 5.98 5.92 -6.15
N GLY A 111 5.41 4.83 -5.62
CA GLY A 111 5.98 4.13 -4.46
C GLY A 111 6.00 4.98 -3.19
N MET A 112 7.14 5.01 -2.51
CA MET A 112 7.31 5.83 -1.30
C MET A 112 7.65 7.31 -1.57
N ASN A 113 7.78 7.71 -2.84
CA ASN A 113 8.20 9.05 -3.24
C ASN A 113 7.08 10.10 -3.03
N SER A 114 7.47 11.37 -3.13
CA SER A 114 6.58 12.53 -3.05
C SER A 114 7.06 13.64 -3.96
N HIS A 115 6.21 14.64 -4.20
CA HIS A 115 6.62 15.87 -4.90
C HIS A 115 7.68 16.61 -4.08
N THR A 116 8.55 17.37 -4.74
CA THR A 116 9.58 18.18 -4.06
C THR A 116 8.97 19.42 -3.40
N THR A 117 7.91 19.96 -3.99
CA THR A 117 7.15 21.10 -3.47
C THR A 117 5.76 20.69 -3.00
N PRO A 118 5.24 21.31 -1.93
CA PRO A 118 3.86 21.10 -1.50
C PRO A 118 2.88 21.42 -2.63
N ARG A 119 1.89 20.56 -2.84
CA ARG A 119 0.75 20.89 -3.72
C ARG A 119 -0.22 21.78 -2.95
N LYS A 120 -0.76 22.79 -3.62
CA LYS A 120 -1.83 23.62 -3.07
C LYS A 120 -3.10 22.80 -3.04
N SER A 121 -3.78 22.76 -1.90
CA SER A 121 -5.04 22.04 -1.77
C SER A 121 -5.84 22.51 -0.57
N SER A 122 -7.16 22.63 -0.74
CA SER A 122 -8.10 23.07 0.30
C SER A 122 -8.15 22.11 1.49
N ILE A 123 -7.86 20.82 1.31
CA ILE A 123 -7.87 19.85 2.41
C ILE A 123 -6.80 20.17 3.47
N MET A 124 -5.67 20.76 3.05
CA MET A 124 -4.61 21.17 3.96
C MET A 124 -5.08 22.31 4.89
N ASP A 125 -5.94 23.18 4.36
CA ASP A 125 -6.53 24.32 5.07
C ASP A 125 -7.75 23.92 5.94
N ASN A 126 -8.36 22.75 5.68
CA ASN A 126 -9.49 22.23 6.45
C ASN A 126 -9.09 21.94 7.91
N LYS A 127 -9.59 22.74 8.86
CA LYS A 127 -9.32 22.62 10.30
C LYS A 127 -10.26 21.66 11.03
N SER A 128 -11.20 20.99 10.35
CA SER A 128 -12.10 19.98 10.91
C SER A 128 -11.35 18.66 11.14
N ARG A 129 -10.45 18.69 12.13
CA ARG A 129 -9.56 17.59 12.51
C ARG A 129 -9.12 17.76 13.96
N SER A 130 -8.72 16.66 14.61
CA SER A 130 -8.26 16.68 15.99
C SER A 130 -6.93 17.46 16.13
N LYS A 131 -6.59 17.78 17.39
CA LYS A 131 -5.27 18.34 17.73
C LYS A 131 -4.14 17.38 17.35
N TRP A 132 -4.37 16.07 17.51
CA TRP A 132 -3.37 15.05 17.19
C TRP A 132 -3.08 15.03 15.68
N LEU A 133 -4.11 14.97 14.84
CA LEU A 133 -3.92 14.97 13.39
C LEU A 133 -3.31 16.29 12.91
N SER A 134 -3.74 17.42 13.47
CA SER A 134 -3.13 18.72 13.18
C SER A 134 -1.62 18.75 13.45
N SER A 135 -1.16 18.09 14.52
CA SER A 135 0.27 17.96 14.84
C SER A 135 1.02 16.92 13.99
N THR A 136 0.27 15.98 13.39
CA THR A 136 0.82 14.89 12.56
C THR A 136 0.97 15.31 11.10
N ILE A 137 0.18 16.27 10.63
CA ILE A 137 0.29 16.86 9.30
C ILE A 137 1.62 17.62 9.18
N THR A 138 2.39 17.30 8.14
CA THR A 138 3.70 17.92 7.87
C THR A 138 3.76 18.45 6.45
N LYS A 139 4.86 19.15 6.11
CA LYS A 139 5.18 19.49 4.71
C LYS A 139 5.14 18.26 3.80
N LYS A 140 5.59 17.10 4.29
CA LYS A 140 5.57 15.84 3.52
C LYS A 140 4.15 15.41 3.17
N THR A 141 3.17 15.64 4.07
CA THR A 141 1.75 15.38 3.78
C THR A 141 1.30 16.19 2.56
N ALA A 142 1.58 17.50 2.53
CA ALA A 142 1.24 18.34 1.38
C ALA A 142 1.99 17.96 0.08
N CYS A 143 3.23 17.46 0.19
CA CYS A 143 4.00 16.91 -0.93
C CYS A 143 3.48 15.55 -1.44
N GLN A 144 2.67 14.83 -0.65
CA GLN A 144 2.12 13.53 -1.01
C GLN A 144 0.74 13.63 -1.69
N ILE A 145 0.14 14.81 -1.78
CA ILE A 145 -1.05 15.05 -2.61
C ILE A 145 -0.65 14.93 -4.09
N GLY A 146 -1.45 14.23 -4.88
CA GLY A 146 -1.15 13.93 -6.28
C GLY A 146 -0.06 12.87 -6.45
N THR A 147 0.01 11.88 -5.55
CA THR A 147 0.99 10.78 -5.61
C THR A 147 0.31 9.42 -5.58
N LEU A 148 0.90 8.45 -6.31
CA LEU A 148 0.25 7.15 -6.50
C LEU A 148 0.35 6.27 -5.26
N GLY A 149 1.58 6.03 -4.81
CA GLY A 149 1.87 5.02 -3.80
C GLY A 149 2.32 3.68 -4.32
N SER A 150 2.29 2.69 -3.42
CA SER A 150 2.75 1.33 -3.66
C SER A 150 1.64 0.31 -3.40
N GLY A 151 1.94 -0.97 -3.60
CA GLY A 151 0.99 -2.07 -3.40
C GLY A 151 0.02 -2.18 -4.56
N ASN A 152 -1.27 -2.20 -4.26
CA ASN A 152 -2.31 -2.34 -5.29
C ASN A 152 -2.62 -1.05 -6.05
N HIS A 153 -2.03 0.08 -5.68
CA HIS A 153 -2.28 1.35 -6.35
C HIS A 153 -1.74 1.36 -7.79
N PHE A 154 -2.53 1.91 -8.71
CA PHE A 154 -2.21 1.98 -10.13
C PHE A 154 -2.81 3.23 -10.81
N ILE A 155 -2.26 3.58 -11.97
CA ILE A 155 -2.86 4.50 -12.94
C ILE A 155 -2.94 3.74 -14.26
N GLU A 156 -4.09 3.80 -14.90
CA GLU A 156 -4.37 3.16 -16.18
C GLU A 156 -4.98 4.15 -17.17
N LEU A 157 -4.68 3.94 -18.45
CA LEU A 157 -5.60 4.32 -19.51
C LEU A 157 -6.29 3.05 -19.97
N VAL A 158 -7.62 3.09 -20.01
CA VAL A 158 -8.46 1.95 -20.37
C VAL A 158 -9.41 2.35 -21.51
N SER A 159 -9.81 1.41 -22.35
CA SER A 159 -10.91 1.61 -23.31
C SER A 159 -12.17 0.92 -22.82
N ASP A 160 -13.33 1.53 -23.04
CA ASP A 160 -14.61 0.92 -22.74
C ASP A 160 -15.18 0.10 -23.91
N SER A 161 -16.40 -0.41 -23.76
CA SER A 161 -17.07 -1.23 -24.78
C SER A 161 -17.45 -0.47 -26.06
N GLU A 162 -17.47 0.87 -26.01
CA GLU A 162 -17.66 1.75 -27.18
C GLU A 162 -16.31 2.28 -27.72
N ASP A 163 -15.20 1.68 -27.28
CA ASP A 163 -13.82 2.07 -27.59
C ASP A 163 -13.44 3.48 -27.13
N MET A 164 -14.21 4.10 -26.23
CA MET A 164 -13.87 5.40 -25.65
C MET A 164 -12.80 5.22 -24.56
N VAL A 165 -11.78 6.07 -24.58
CA VAL A 165 -10.68 6.00 -23.62
C VAL A 165 -11.03 6.73 -22.32
N TRP A 166 -10.62 6.16 -21.20
CA TRP A 166 -10.73 6.72 -19.86
C TRP A 166 -9.37 6.76 -19.18
N ILE A 167 -9.18 7.75 -18.32
CA ILE A 167 -8.14 7.69 -17.28
C ILE A 167 -8.79 7.00 -16.09
N PHE A 168 -8.17 5.95 -15.57
CA PHE A 168 -8.62 5.20 -14.39
C PHE A 168 -7.46 5.15 -13.40
N LEU A 169 -7.68 5.41 -12.11
CA LEU A 169 -6.64 5.23 -11.09
C LEU A 169 -7.18 4.68 -9.78
N HIS A 170 -6.28 4.08 -9.01
CA HIS A 170 -6.51 3.53 -7.68
C HIS A 170 -5.45 4.08 -6.72
N SER A 171 -5.88 4.84 -5.72
CA SER A 171 -5.01 5.32 -4.63
C SER A 171 -5.83 5.75 -3.41
N GLY A 172 -5.13 5.99 -2.30
CA GLY A 172 -5.71 6.36 -1.01
C GLY A 172 -5.08 7.59 -0.37
N SER A 173 -5.14 7.62 0.95
CA SER A 173 -4.68 8.75 1.77
C SER A 173 -3.18 8.72 2.06
N ARG A 174 -2.43 7.82 1.41
CA ARG A 174 -0.98 7.72 1.55
C ARG A 174 -0.59 7.47 3.02
N ASN A 175 0.53 8.03 3.48
CA ASN A 175 1.01 7.77 4.83
C ASN A 175 0.11 8.38 5.91
N ILE A 176 -0.64 9.45 5.62
CA ILE A 176 -1.43 10.14 6.66
C ILE A 176 -2.61 9.29 7.14
N GLY A 177 -3.29 8.55 6.26
CA GLY A 177 -4.30 7.59 6.70
C GLY A 177 -3.71 6.41 7.46
N LYS A 178 -2.55 5.89 7.03
CA LYS A 178 -1.84 4.81 7.71
C LYS A 178 -1.54 5.16 9.17
N VAL A 179 -0.88 6.29 9.41
CA VAL A 179 -0.51 6.68 10.78
C VAL A 179 -1.74 7.02 11.62
N THR A 180 -2.82 7.51 11.00
CA THR A 180 -4.11 7.74 11.66
C THR A 180 -4.72 6.42 12.11
N ALA A 181 -4.86 5.44 11.22
CA ALA A 181 -5.37 4.10 11.56
C ALA A 181 -4.54 3.43 12.66
N GLU A 182 -3.21 3.46 12.56
CA GLU A 182 -2.30 2.88 13.56
C GLU A 182 -2.44 3.55 14.93
N ASN A 183 -2.52 4.89 14.96
CA ASN A 183 -2.71 5.64 16.20
C ASN A 183 -4.02 5.27 16.89
N TYR A 184 -5.14 5.32 16.16
CA TYR A 184 -6.45 5.05 16.76
C TYR A 184 -6.65 3.58 17.10
N ASN A 185 -6.06 2.65 16.36
CA ASN A 185 -6.04 1.24 16.78
C ASN A 185 -5.24 1.03 18.08
N LYS A 186 -4.12 1.74 18.28
CA LYS A 186 -3.39 1.72 19.54
C LYS A 186 -4.22 2.27 20.70
N LEU A 187 -4.99 3.34 20.46
CA LEU A 187 -5.91 3.91 21.45
C LEU A 187 -7.04 2.94 21.77
N ALA A 188 -7.65 2.33 20.75
CA ALA A 188 -8.70 1.32 20.89
C ALA A 188 -8.22 0.11 21.72
N LYS A 189 -7.03 -0.43 21.41
CA LYS A 189 -6.42 -1.52 22.18
C LYS A 189 -6.21 -1.13 23.65
N SER A 190 -5.78 0.10 23.90
CA SER A 190 -5.60 0.61 25.27
C SER A 190 -6.93 0.80 26.00
N TYR A 191 -7.97 1.25 25.29
CA TYR A 191 -9.33 1.39 25.81
C TYR A 191 -9.90 0.03 26.24
N LEU A 192 -9.83 -1.00 25.37
CA LEU A 192 -10.31 -2.35 25.70
C LEU A 192 -9.57 -2.94 26.91
N LYS A 193 -8.25 -2.78 26.97
CA LYS A 193 -7.44 -3.21 28.12
C LYS A 193 -7.91 -2.56 29.43
N ARG A 194 -8.23 -1.25 29.43
CA ARG A 194 -8.74 -0.55 30.62
C ARG A 194 -10.13 -1.03 31.05
N LYS A 195 -10.97 -1.42 30.08
CA LYS A 195 -12.31 -1.96 30.32
C LYS A 195 -12.31 -3.45 30.69
N GLY A 196 -11.14 -4.12 30.69
CA GLY A 196 -11.05 -5.56 30.93
C GLY A 196 -11.61 -6.41 29.78
N ILE A 197 -11.80 -5.83 28.60
CA ILE A 197 -12.36 -6.52 27.43
C ILE A 197 -11.22 -7.16 26.64
N THR A 198 -11.34 -8.46 26.37
CA THR A 198 -10.44 -9.19 25.47
C THR A 198 -11.24 -9.60 24.23
N PRO A 199 -10.99 -8.98 23.06
CA PRO A 199 -11.71 -9.34 21.84
C PRO A 199 -11.27 -10.73 21.35
N GLN A 200 -12.20 -11.50 20.77
CA GLN A 200 -11.89 -12.80 20.14
C GLN A 200 -10.80 -12.62 19.07
N ASN A 201 -10.95 -11.61 18.22
CA ASN A 201 -9.94 -11.17 17.27
C ASN A 201 -9.08 -10.05 17.88
N ARG A 202 -7.80 -10.32 18.14
CA ARG A 202 -6.86 -9.36 18.75
C ARG A 202 -6.63 -8.10 17.89
N ASP A 203 -6.93 -8.15 16.60
CA ASP A 203 -6.80 -7.02 15.69
C ASP A 203 -8.11 -6.23 15.51
N LEU A 204 -9.22 -6.69 16.07
CA LEU A 204 -10.53 -6.02 16.05
C LEU A 204 -10.75 -5.20 17.32
N ASN A 205 -9.94 -4.15 17.48
CA ASN A 205 -10.08 -3.20 18.60
C ASN A 205 -11.06 -2.08 18.23
N PHE A 206 -11.87 -1.64 19.20
CA PHE A 206 -12.90 -0.62 19.00
C PHE A 206 -12.91 0.45 20.09
N LEU A 207 -13.57 1.57 19.78
CA LEU A 207 -13.82 2.71 20.67
C LEU A 207 -15.32 2.95 20.74
N GLU A 208 -15.83 3.42 21.89
CA GLU A 208 -17.18 4.00 22.00
C GLU A 208 -17.23 5.27 21.13
N ILE A 209 -18.25 5.41 20.29
CA ILE A 209 -18.40 6.55 19.38
C ILE A 209 -18.51 7.86 20.14
N ASP A 210 -19.26 7.89 21.24
CA ASP A 210 -19.46 9.09 22.05
C ASP A 210 -18.26 9.44 22.96
N SER A 211 -17.26 8.56 23.03
CA SER A 211 -16.02 8.88 23.73
C SER A 211 -15.23 9.95 22.99
N LYS A 212 -14.37 10.68 23.72
CA LYS A 212 -13.48 11.69 23.13
C LYS A 212 -12.58 11.07 22.05
N GLU A 213 -12.06 9.87 22.29
CA GLU A 213 -11.24 9.13 21.32
C GLU A 213 -12.04 8.71 20.09
N GLY A 214 -13.29 8.26 20.26
CA GLY A 214 -14.21 7.93 19.18
C GLY A 214 -14.52 9.13 18.29
N GLN A 215 -14.93 10.25 18.88
CA GLN A 215 -15.21 11.49 18.16
C GLN A 215 -13.97 12.03 17.42
N ASN A 216 -12.80 12.00 18.05
CA ASN A 216 -11.56 12.41 17.38
C ASN A 216 -11.21 11.48 16.21
N TYR A 217 -11.44 10.17 16.35
CA TYR A 217 -11.23 9.23 15.24
C TYR A 217 -12.15 9.54 14.06
N LEU A 218 -13.45 9.76 14.31
CA LEU A 218 -14.41 10.06 13.25
C LEU A 218 -14.03 11.33 12.47
N LEU A 219 -13.63 12.40 13.18
CA LEU A 219 -13.12 13.63 12.57
C LEU A 219 -11.87 13.38 11.72
N ASP A 220 -10.87 12.69 12.28
CA ASP A 220 -9.60 12.46 11.60
C ASP A 220 -9.72 11.47 10.42
N MET A 221 -10.59 10.47 10.55
CA MET A 221 -10.93 9.52 9.49
C MET A 221 -11.63 10.24 8.33
N GLN A 222 -12.60 11.11 8.63
CA GLN A 222 -13.27 11.92 7.60
C GLN A 222 -12.27 12.82 6.87
N TRP A 223 -11.38 13.50 7.60
CA TRP A 223 -10.32 14.30 6.98
C TRP A 223 -9.41 13.45 6.08
N CYS A 224 -9.06 12.23 6.49
CA CYS A 224 -8.27 11.31 5.67
C CYS A 224 -9.02 10.86 4.40
N GLN A 225 -10.34 10.65 4.48
CA GLN A 225 -11.18 10.34 3.32
C GLN A 225 -11.17 11.49 2.31
N GLU A 226 -11.40 12.73 2.77
CA GLU A 226 -11.34 13.92 1.93
C GLU A 226 -9.94 14.12 1.30
N TYR A 227 -8.88 13.89 2.08
CA TYR A 227 -7.50 13.90 1.57
C TYR A 227 -7.28 12.86 0.47
N ALA A 228 -7.83 11.66 0.61
CA ALA A 228 -7.73 10.63 -0.41
C ALA A 228 -8.50 10.99 -1.69
N MET A 229 -9.69 11.59 -1.59
CA MET A 229 -10.44 12.08 -2.76
C MET A 229 -9.63 13.13 -3.53
N GLU A 230 -9.07 14.09 -2.80
CA GLU A 230 -8.26 15.16 -3.37
C GLU A 230 -6.95 14.63 -3.95
N ASN A 231 -6.30 13.64 -3.32
CA ASN A 231 -5.12 12.99 -3.88
C ASN A 231 -5.41 12.39 -5.26
N ARG A 232 -6.55 11.69 -5.39
CA ARG A 232 -7.00 11.13 -6.68
C ARG A 232 -7.36 12.22 -7.68
N GLN A 233 -8.08 13.24 -7.26
CA GLN A 233 -8.47 14.36 -8.12
C GLN A 233 -7.26 15.13 -8.65
N GLU A 234 -6.25 15.34 -7.81
CA GLU A 234 -5.01 15.99 -8.22
C GLU A 234 -4.22 15.15 -9.22
N MET A 235 -4.16 13.82 -9.06
CA MET A 235 -3.57 12.95 -10.08
C MET A 235 -4.32 13.04 -11.42
N LEU A 236 -5.65 13.08 -11.41
CA LEU A 236 -6.41 13.31 -12.64
C LEU A 236 -6.07 14.66 -13.30
N ARG A 237 -5.93 15.73 -12.50
CA ARG A 237 -5.51 17.07 -12.99
C ARG A 237 -4.08 17.09 -13.54
N ILE A 238 -3.20 16.23 -13.05
CA ILE A 238 -1.84 16.07 -13.59
C ILE A 238 -1.86 15.26 -14.91
N ILE A 239 -2.65 14.19 -14.99
CA ILE A 239 -2.70 13.29 -16.15
C ILE A 239 -3.43 13.95 -17.33
N ALA A 240 -4.50 14.69 -17.08
CA ALA A 240 -5.32 15.33 -18.11
C ALA A 240 -4.49 16.11 -19.16
N PRO A 241 -3.66 17.11 -18.78
CA PRO A 241 -2.86 17.85 -19.76
C PRO A 241 -1.79 17.00 -20.46
N ILE A 242 -1.29 15.93 -19.81
CA ILE A 242 -0.36 14.98 -20.45
C ILE A 242 -1.06 14.32 -21.63
N VAL A 243 -2.26 13.76 -21.42
CA VAL A 243 -3.01 13.06 -22.46
C VAL A 243 -3.47 14.04 -23.54
N THR A 244 -3.99 15.21 -23.18
CA THR A 244 -4.42 16.24 -24.14
C THR A 244 -3.26 16.74 -24.99
N SER A 245 -2.06 16.95 -24.44
CA SER A 245 -0.90 17.38 -25.23
C SER A 245 -0.41 16.36 -26.26
N ILE A 246 -0.74 15.07 -26.09
CA ILE A 246 -0.31 13.98 -26.98
C ILE A 246 -1.41 13.60 -27.97
N THR A 247 -2.67 13.79 -27.59
CA THR A 247 -3.82 13.26 -28.32
C THR A 247 -4.73 14.34 -28.89
N SER A 248 -4.62 15.59 -28.42
CA SER A 248 -5.54 16.70 -28.72
C SER A 248 -7.00 16.47 -28.27
N HIS A 249 -7.23 15.51 -27.36
CA HIS A 249 -8.53 15.25 -26.77
C HIS A 249 -8.55 15.58 -25.28
N GLU A 250 -9.67 16.11 -24.80
CA GLU A 250 -9.82 16.59 -23.42
C GLU A 250 -10.66 15.63 -22.57
N PRO A 251 -10.25 15.35 -21.32
CA PRO A 251 -11.08 14.61 -20.38
C PRO A 251 -12.32 15.42 -19.95
N ASP A 252 -13.46 14.75 -19.85
CA ASP A 252 -14.71 15.35 -19.38
C ASP A 252 -14.87 15.10 -17.87
N PHE A 253 -14.39 16.06 -17.08
CA PHE A 253 -14.48 16.02 -15.62
C PHE A 253 -15.91 16.08 -15.08
N SER A 254 -16.91 16.51 -15.86
CA SER A 254 -18.31 16.49 -15.42
C SER A 254 -18.84 15.07 -15.25
N ARG A 255 -18.21 14.10 -15.93
CA ARG A 255 -18.51 12.66 -15.88
C ARG A 255 -17.53 11.88 -15.02
N ALA A 256 -16.68 12.55 -14.24
CA ALA A 256 -15.72 11.88 -13.39
C ALA A 256 -16.40 11.12 -12.25
N VAL A 257 -15.94 9.90 -11.99
CA VAL A 257 -16.33 9.08 -10.85
C VAL A 257 -15.17 9.06 -9.87
N ASN A 258 -15.40 9.30 -8.58
CA ASN A 258 -14.38 9.26 -7.54
C ASN A 258 -14.99 8.68 -6.25
N ILE A 259 -14.58 7.47 -5.87
CA ILE A 259 -15.22 6.69 -4.79
C ILE A 259 -14.19 6.13 -3.82
N HIS A 260 -14.64 5.78 -2.61
CA HIS A 260 -13.85 5.06 -1.61
C HIS A 260 -14.23 3.58 -1.56
N HIS A 261 -13.30 2.74 -1.09
CA HIS A 261 -13.55 1.34 -0.74
C HIS A 261 -13.03 0.90 0.64
N ASN A 262 -12.32 1.77 1.36
CA ASN A 262 -11.93 1.60 2.76
C ASN A 262 -12.37 2.84 3.55
N TYR A 263 -13.57 2.82 4.13
CA TYR A 263 -14.13 4.00 4.76
C TYR A 263 -15.25 3.64 5.72
N CYS A 264 -15.63 4.60 6.56
CA CYS A 264 -16.84 4.51 7.38
C CYS A 264 -17.63 5.81 7.27
N SER A 265 -18.95 5.68 7.17
CA SER A 265 -19.86 6.81 6.99
C SER A 265 -21.14 6.61 7.79
N CYS A 266 -21.67 7.71 8.34
CA CYS A 266 -22.96 7.72 8.99
C CYS A 266 -24.06 7.82 7.94
N GLU A 267 -24.91 6.79 7.88
CA GLU A 267 -25.93 6.63 6.85
C GLU A 267 -27.26 6.25 7.51
N GLU A 268 -28.37 6.77 6.97
CA GLU A 268 -29.69 6.27 7.32
C GLU A 268 -29.88 4.89 6.71
N CYS A 269 -30.16 3.91 7.55
CA CYS A 269 -30.21 2.50 7.17
C CYS A 269 -31.49 1.86 7.68
N THR A 270 -32.09 1.00 6.86
CA THR A 270 -33.24 0.18 7.22
C THR A 270 -32.82 -1.29 7.25
N TYR A 271 -33.11 -1.98 8.36
CA TYR A 271 -32.85 -3.41 8.52
C TYR A 271 -33.94 -4.07 9.38
N TYR A 272 -33.99 -5.40 9.35
CA TYR A 272 -34.94 -6.17 10.14
C TYR A 272 -34.24 -6.79 11.35
N GLU A 273 -34.85 -6.63 12.52
CA GLU A 273 -34.41 -7.26 13.77
C GLU A 273 -35.62 -7.94 14.42
N ASN A 274 -35.55 -9.26 14.62
CA ASN A 274 -36.67 -10.06 15.15
C ASN A 274 -38.01 -9.84 14.42
N GLY A 275 -37.96 -9.69 13.10
CA GLY A 275 -39.15 -9.43 12.27
C GLY A 275 -39.68 -7.99 12.31
N THR A 276 -39.04 -7.09 13.06
CA THR A 276 -39.39 -5.68 13.13
C THR A 276 -38.47 -4.87 12.21
N GLU A 277 -39.05 -4.00 11.38
CA GLU A 277 -38.28 -3.06 10.55
C GLU A 277 -37.79 -1.89 11.41
N ILE A 278 -36.49 -1.60 11.34
CA ILE A 278 -35.83 -0.53 12.08
C ILE A 278 -35.14 0.40 11.08
N THR A 279 -35.47 1.69 11.14
CA THR A 279 -34.76 2.74 10.40
C THR A 279 -34.06 3.68 11.37
N LYS A 280 -32.73 3.78 11.26
CA LYS A 280 -31.93 4.74 12.05
C LYS A 280 -30.61 5.08 11.37
N LYS A 281 -29.94 6.11 11.88
CA LYS A 281 -28.58 6.46 11.46
C LYS A 281 -27.57 5.51 12.08
N LEU A 282 -26.79 4.85 11.23
CA LEU A 282 -25.75 3.88 11.61
C LEU A 282 -24.44 4.23 10.94
N TRP A 283 -23.33 3.81 11.54
CA TRP A 283 -22.01 3.90 10.95
C TRP A 283 -21.74 2.66 10.11
N ILE A 284 -21.75 2.81 8.79
CA ILE A 284 -21.47 1.73 7.86
C ILE A 284 -19.98 1.68 7.58
N THR A 285 -19.31 0.64 8.09
CA THR A 285 -17.90 0.37 7.79
C THR A 285 -17.81 -0.50 6.56
N ARG A 286 -17.06 -0.04 5.55
CA ARG A 286 -16.74 -0.77 4.32
C ARG A 286 -15.24 -0.93 4.22
N LYS A 287 -14.77 -2.18 4.16
CA LYS A 287 -13.36 -2.50 3.96
C LYS A 287 -13.20 -3.41 2.76
N GLY A 288 -12.58 -2.89 1.71
CA GLY A 288 -12.59 -3.54 0.41
C GLY A 288 -14.01 -3.69 -0.13
N ALA A 289 -14.87 -2.70 0.07
CA ALA A 289 -16.22 -2.68 -0.45
C ALA A 289 -16.62 -1.25 -0.79
N THR A 290 -17.44 -1.06 -1.83
CA THR A 290 -17.86 0.26 -2.31
C THR A 290 -19.35 0.49 -2.06
N SER A 291 -19.79 1.75 -2.01
CA SER A 291 -21.22 2.04 -1.97
C SER A 291 -21.85 1.71 -3.32
N ALA A 292 -22.99 1.03 -3.28
CA ALA A 292 -23.80 0.62 -4.41
C ALA A 292 -25.27 1.03 -4.20
N LYS A 293 -25.48 2.23 -3.64
CA LYS A 293 -26.82 2.84 -3.55
C LYS A 293 -27.48 2.90 -4.92
N ALA A 294 -28.80 2.80 -4.94
CA ALA A 294 -29.57 2.78 -6.18
C ALA A 294 -29.19 3.96 -7.10
N GLY A 295 -28.76 3.65 -8.33
CA GLY A 295 -28.38 4.63 -9.34
C GLY A 295 -26.96 5.20 -9.22
N GLN A 296 -26.25 4.97 -8.11
CA GLN A 296 -24.90 5.49 -7.89
C GLN A 296 -23.88 4.79 -8.80
N LEU A 297 -23.03 5.57 -9.48
CA LEU A 297 -21.91 5.00 -10.24
C LEU A 297 -20.81 4.50 -9.33
N GLY A 298 -20.25 3.34 -9.66
CA GLY A 298 -19.14 2.69 -8.98
C GLY A 298 -18.06 2.23 -9.95
N LEU A 299 -16.89 1.88 -9.43
CA LEU A 299 -15.74 1.37 -10.19
C LEU A 299 -15.28 0.08 -9.52
N ILE A 300 -15.06 -0.97 -10.31
CA ILE A 300 -14.60 -2.27 -9.81
C ILE A 300 -13.40 -2.73 -10.66
N PRO A 301 -12.16 -2.48 -10.21
CA PRO A 301 -10.98 -2.98 -10.89
C PRO A 301 -10.78 -4.48 -10.72
N GLY A 302 -10.34 -5.14 -11.79
CA GLY A 302 -9.85 -6.52 -11.72
C GLY A 302 -8.41 -6.57 -11.22
N SER A 303 -7.51 -6.96 -12.13
CA SER A 303 -6.07 -6.95 -11.94
C SER A 303 -5.42 -6.09 -13.03
N MET A 304 -4.09 -5.99 -13.02
CA MET A 304 -3.34 -5.25 -14.05
C MET A 304 -3.68 -5.67 -15.50
N GLY A 305 -4.15 -6.91 -15.71
CA GLY A 305 -4.38 -7.47 -17.05
C GLY A 305 -5.80 -7.94 -17.35
N THR A 306 -6.71 -8.04 -16.37
CA THR A 306 -8.03 -8.70 -16.58
C THR A 306 -9.18 -7.77 -16.94
N GLY A 307 -8.95 -6.46 -16.84
CA GLY A 307 -9.97 -5.43 -17.08
C GLY A 307 -10.68 -4.97 -15.81
N SER A 308 -11.44 -3.90 -15.96
CA SER A 308 -12.15 -3.20 -14.87
C SER A 308 -13.59 -2.93 -15.28
N TYR A 309 -14.44 -2.47 -14.37
CA TYR A 309 -15.86 -2.22 -14.65
C TYR A 309 -16.30 -0.85 -14.14
N LEU A 310 -17.09 -0.14 -14.95
CA LEU A 310 -17.99 0.91 -14.48
C LEU A 310 -19.34 0.26 -14.19
N VAL A 311 -19.86 0.49 -13.00
CA VAL A 311 -21.10 -0.13 -12.54
C VAL A 311 -22.08 0.90 -12.01
N ARG A 312 -23.34 0.50 -11.88
CA ARG A 312 -24.40 1.28 -11.25
C ARG A 312 -25.01 0.47 -10.11
N GLY A 313 -25.06 1.04 -8.91
CA GLY A 313 -25.61 0.39 -7.74
C GLY A 313 -27.12 0.12 -7.87
N LYS A 314 -27.55 -1.03 -7.36
CA LYS A 314 -28.97 -1.44 -7.30
C LYS A 314 -29.62 -1.14 -5.95
N GLY A 315 -28.85 -0.74 -4.93
CA GLY A 315 -29.36 -0.38 -3.61
C GLY A 315 -29.85 -1.57 -2.80
N ASN A 316 -29.25 -2.76 -2.97
CA ASN A 316 -29.69 -3.96 -2.27
C ASN A 316 -29.53 -3.80 -0.74
N PRO A 317 -30.62 -3.86 0.05
CA PRO A 317 -30.55 -3.67 1.49
C PRO A 317 -29.67 -4.73 2.16
N GLU A 318 -29.71 -6.01 1.76
CA GLU A 318 -28.95 -7.12 2.37
C GLU A 318 -27.42 -6.97 2.29
N SER A 319 -26.95 -6.00 1.51
CA SER A 319 -25.53 -5.64 1.36
C SER A 319 -25.17 -4.31 2.06
N TRP A 320 -26.09 -3.72 2.82
CA TRP A 320 -26.02 -2.32 3.23
C TRP A 320 -25.83 -1.36 2.05
N SER A 321 -26.53 -1.63 0.93
CA SER A 321 -26.35 -0.93 -0.35
C SER A 321 -24.89 -0.82 -0.77
N SER A 322 -24.17 -1.95 -0.77
CA SER A 322 -22.74 -2.01 -1.07
C SER A 322 -22.42 -3.11 -2.07
N CYS A 323 -21.24 -3.07 -2.67
CA CYS A 323 -20.73 -4.11 -3.54
C CYS A 323 -19.23 -4.32 -3.36
N SER A 324 -18.66 -5.29 -4.09
CA SER A 324 -17.21 -5.53 -4.09
C SER A 324 -16.41 -4.28 -4.49
N HIS A 325 -15.12 -4.27 -4.16
CA HIS A 325 -14.21 -3.23 -4.61
C HIS A 325 -13.29 -3.66 -5.73
N GLY A 326 -13.17 -4.96 -5.99
CA GLY A 326 -12.32 -5.49 -7.05
C GLY A 326 -12.34 -7.01 -7.11
N ALA A 327 -11.31 -7.63 -7.68
CA ALA A 327 -11.26 -9.09 -7.80
C ALA A 327 -11.00 -9.83 -6.46
N GLY A 328 -10.34 -9.19 -5.50
CA GLY A 328 -9.87 -9.86 -4.28
C GLY A 328 -8.68 -10.80 -4.55
N ARG A 329 -7.83 -11.00 -3.55
CA ARG A 329 -6.60 -11.79 -3.70
C ARG A 329 -6.85 -13.26 -3.38
N THR A 330 -6.21 -14.15 -4.13
CA THR A 330 -6.16 -15.62 -3.85
C THR A 330 -4.84 -16.02 -3.21
N LYS A 331 -3.84 -15.13 -3.25
CA LYS A 331 -2.50 -15.37 -2.73
C LYS A 331 -2.00 -14.18 -1.93
N SER A 332 -1.34 -14.46 -0.80
CA SER A 332 -0.56 -13.44 -0.09
C SER A 332 0.54 -12.89 -1.01
N ARG A 333 1.00 -11.66 -0.77
CA ARG A 333 2.05 -11.05 -1.60
C ARG A 333 3.33 -11.89 -1.65
N ILE A 334 3.69 -12.48 -0.51
CA ILE A 334 4.86 -13.36 -0.38
C ILE A 334 4.69 -14.64 -1.19
N ARG A 335 3.48 -15.21 -1.19
CA ARG A 335 3.13 -16.43 -1.94
C ARG A 335 2.95 -16.18 -3.44
N ALA A 336 2.55 -14.98 -3.84
CA ALA A 336 2.40 -14.57 -5.24
C ALA A 336 3.75 -14.30 -5.93
N LYS A 337 4.67 -13.56 -5.27
CA LYS A 337 6.13 -13.79 -5.48
C LYS A 337 6.41 -15.26 -5.15
N LYS A 338 7.54 -15.89 -5.33
CA LYS A 338 7.67 -17.36 -5.14
C LYS A 338 6.86 -18.23 -6.12
N GLU A 339 5.52 -18.24 -6.13
CA GLU A 339 4.74 -19.18 -6.97
C GLU A 339 4.50 -18.69 -8.41
N ILE A 340 4.30 -17.40 -8.65
CA ILE A 340 4.00 -16.90 -10.01
C ILE A 340 5.31 -16.83 -10.82
N LEU A 341 5.32 -17.54 -11.94
CA LEU A 341 6.43 -17.50 -12.90
C LEU A 341 6.46 -16.14 -13.60
N GLN A 342 7.68 -15.63 -13.81
CA GLN A 342 7.89 -14.33 -14.46
C GLN A 342 7.35 -14.34 -15.90
N SER A 343 7.55 -15.45 -16.63
CA SER A 343 7.05 -15.64 -17.99
C SER A 343 5.52 -15.60 -18.06
N ASP A 344 4.84 -16.18 -17.07
CA ASP A 344 3.37 -16.19 -17.02
C ASP A 344 2.84 -14.79 -16.72
N PHE A 345 3.53 -14.05 -15.85
CA PHE A 345 3.20 -12.65 -15.59
C PHE A 345 3.35 -11.82 -16.87
N GLU A 346 4.50 -11.90 -17.55
CA GLU A 346 4.73 -11.16 -18.80
C GLU A 346 3.69 -11.51 -19.88
N LYS A 347 3.40 -12.81 -20.06
CA LYS A 347 2.38 -13.27 -21.00
C LYS A 347 0.99 -12.72 -20.67
N SER A 348 0.62 -12.67 -19.39
CA SER A 348 -0.68 -12.12 -18.97
C SER A 348 -0.82 -10.60 -19.18
N MET A 349 0.27 -9.92 -19.49
CA MET A 349 0.33 -8.47 -19.72
C MET A 349 0.50 -8.12 -21.21
N GLU A 350 0.50 -9.11 -22.10
CA GLU A 350 0.70 -8.91 -23.54
C GLU A 350 -0.36 -7.94 -24.12
N GLY A 351 0.09 -6.97 -24.92
CA GLY A 351 -0.77 -5.92 -25.49
C GLY A 351 -0.96 -4.69 -24.61
N ILE A 352 -0.58 -4.75 -23.33
CA ILE A 352 -0.68 -3.65 -22.35
C ILE A 352 0.68 -2.96 -22.19
N VAL A 353 0.70 -1.63 -22.22
CA VAL A 353 1.92 -0.86 -21.94
C VAL A 353 2.12 -0.74 -20.42
N CYS A 354 3.00 -1.56 -19.84
CA CYS A 354 3.22 -1.60 -18.40
C CYS A 354 4.66 -2.00 -18.03
N ASP A 355 4.99 -1.89 -16.73
CA ASP A 355 6.20 -2.49 -16.16
C ASP A 355 5.90 -3.93 -15.70
N THR A 356 6.65 -4.91 -16.17
CA THR A 356 6.54 -6.33 -15.75
C THR A 356 7.66 -6.74 -14.79
N SER A 357 8.28 -5.78 -14.08
CA SER A 357 9.39 -6.05 -13.15
C SER A 357 9.08 -7.20 -12.17
N PRO A 358 10.03 -8.08 -11.84
CA PRO A 358 9.86 -9.12 -10.83
C PRO A 358 9.37 -8.59 -9.46
N ALA A 359 9.63 -7.31 -9.18
CA ALA A 359 9.17 -6.62 -7.98
C ALA A 359 7.63 -6.52 -7.90
N LEU A 360 6.95 -6.55 -9.05
CA LEU A 360 5.49 -6.42 -9.21
C LEU A 360 4.76 -7.77 -9.31
N ARG A 361 5.44 -8.92 -9.26
CA ARG A 361 4.78 -10.24 -9.38
C ARG A 361 3.72 -10.50 -8.32
N ASP A 362 3.79 -9.84 -7.16
CA ASP A 362 2.73 -9.95 -6.16
C ASP A 362 1.41 -9.33 -6.59
N GLU A 363 1.41 -8.54 -7.66
CA GLU A 363 0.29 -7.80 -8.21
C GLU A 363 -0.09 -8.31 -9.62
N ALA A 364 0.56 -9.40 -10.08
CA ALA A 364 0.25 -10.06 -11.34
C ALA A 364 -1.21 -10.58 -11.37
N PRO A 365 -1.85 -10.68 -12.54
CA PRO A 365 -3.23 -11.17 -12.68
C PRO A 365 -3.54 -12.47 -11.94
N GLN A 366 -2.59 -13.40 -11.92
CA GLN A 366 -2.68 -14.72 -11.30
C GLN A 366 -2.75 -14.69 -9.76
N ALA A 367 -2.51 -13.53 -9.13
CA ALA A 367 -2.62 -13.34 -7.68
C ALA A 367 -4.05 -13.04 -7.20
N TYR A 368 -4.99 -12.86 -8.14
CA TYR A 368 -6.36 -12.43 -7.89
C TYR A 368 -7.38 -13.50 -8.26
N LYS A 369 -8.62 -13.36 -7.77
CA LYS A 369 -9.76 -14.16 -8.24
C LYS A 369 -10.10 -13.77 -9.68
N ASP A 370 -10.89 -14.60 -10.36
CA ASP A 370 -11.48 -14.21 -11.63
C ASP A 370 -12.51 -13.09 -11.39
N ILE A 371 -12.25 -11.92 -11.95
CA ILE A 371 -13.14 -10.77 -11.83
C ILE A 371 -14.52 -11.05 -12.44
N ASN A 372 -14.62 -11.89 -13.48
CA ASN A 372 -15.92 -12.21 -14.09
C ASN A 372 -16.80 -13.00 -13.12
N HIS A 373 -16.21 -13.95 -12.38
CA HIS A 373 -16.90 -14.70 -11.33
C HIS A 373 -17.37 -13.77 -10.21
N VAL A 374 -16.50 -12.86 -9.77
CA VAL A 374 -16.86 -11.81 -8.78
C VAL A 374 -18.01 -10.94 -9.27
N MET A 375 -18.04 -10.55 -10.55
CA MET A 375 -19.13 -9.76 -11.13
C MET A 375 -20.44 -10.57 -11.24
N GLN A 376 -20.38 -11.85 -11.59
CA GLN A 376 -21.54 -12.72 -11.65
C GLN A 376 -22.21 -12.89 -10.26
N ASN A 377 -21.39 -13.06 -9.23
CA ASN A 377 -21.80 -13.25 -7.84
C ASN A 377 -22.39 -11.98 -7.17
N GLN A 378 -22.40 -10.83 -7.84
CA GLN A 378 -23.01 -9.58 -7.34
C GLN A 378 -24.01 -8.97 -8.33
N SER A 379 -24.60 -9.80 -9.19
CA SER A 379 -25.56 -9.37 -10.20
C SER A 379 -26.84 -8.74 -9.62
N ASP A 380 -27.14 -8.90 -8.33
CA ASP A 380 -28.21 -8.19 -7.62
C ASP A 380 -27.75 -6.92 -6.87
N LEU A 381 -26.43 -6.72 -6.72
CA LEU A 381 -25.85 -5.54 -6.07
C LEU A 381 -25.62 -4.41 -7.07
N VAL A 382 -25.22 -4.76 -8.30
CA VAL A 382 -24.85 -3.79 -9.33
C VAL A 382 -25.34 -4.19 -10.72
N GLU A 383 -25.50 -3.19 -11.57
CA GLU A 383 -25.64 -3.30 -13.02
C GLU A 383 -24.29 -2.92 -13.66
N ILE A 384 -23.86 -3.67 -14.68
CA ILE A 384 -22.66 -3.34 -15.46
C ILE A 384 -23.03 -2.25 -16.47
N VAL A 385 -22.40 -1.07 -16.36
CA VAL A 385 -22.55 0.01 -17.33
C VAL A 385 -21.61 -0.21 -18.51
N THR A 386 -20.33 -0.51 -18.24
CA THR A 386 -19.37 -0.94 -19.26
C THR A 386 -18.22 -1.72 -18.62
N ARG A 387 -17.61 -2.59 -19.41
CA ARG A 387 -16.30 -3.19 -19.11
C ARG A 387 -15.19 -2.33 -19.71
N PHE A 388 -14.06 -2.29 -19.02
CA PHE A 388 -12.84 -1.62 -19.41
C PHE A 388 -11.75 -2.62 -19.77
N THR A 389 -11.02 -2.34 -20.84
CA THR A 389 -9.82 -3.07 -21.26
C THR A 389 -8.58 -2.19 -21.06
N PRO A 390 -7.54 -2.66 -20.35
CA PRO A 390 -6.36 -1.86 -20.08
C PRO A 390 -5.50 -1.65 -21.33
N LEU A 391 -5.06 -0.41 -21.56
CA LEU A 391 -4.16 -0.02 -22.64
C LEU A 391 -2.76 0.32 -22.12
N ILE A 392 -2.71 1.00 -20.97
CA ILE A 392 -1.52 1.40 -20.22
C ILE A 392 -1.78 1.06 -18.76
N ASN A 393 -0.80 0.49 -18.06
CA ASN A 393 -0.83 0.32 -16.62
C ASN A 393 0.49 0.82 -15.99
N VAL A 394 0.38 1.73 -15.04
CA VAL A 394 1.48 2.28 -14.25
C VAL A 394 1.25 1.92 -12.79
N LYS A 395 2.19 1.18 -12.20
CA LYS A 395 2.20 0.89 -10.76
C LYS A 395 3.37 1.53 -10.08
N GLY A 396 3.17 1.86 -8.81
CA GLY A 396 4.30 2.23 -7.96
C GLY A 396 4.88 1.00 -7.28
N PHE A 397 6.12 0.73 -7.61
CA PHE A 397 7.01 -0.09 -6.83
C PHE A 397 8.23 0.76 -6.56
N ASP A 398 8.81 0.59 -5.39
CA ASP A 398 10.18 1.05 -5.24
C ASP A 398 10.98 0.13 -6.17
N GLU A 399 11.47 0.66 -7.29
CA GLU A 399 12.58 0.04 -8.03
C GLU A 399 13.66 -0.13 -6.98
N GLY A 400 13.70 -1.32 -6.39
CA GLY A 400 14.15 -1.48 -5.01
C GLY A 400 15.48 -0.82 -4.91
N LYS A 401 15.58 0.30 -4.16
CA LYS A 401 16.75 1.20 -4.10
C LYS A 401 17.97 0.39 -4.47
N SER A 402 18.35 0.45 -5.76
CA SER A 402 19.12 -0.61 -6.45
C SER A 402 19.79 -1.44 -5.41
N GLU A 403 19.20 -2.61 -5.01
CA GLU A 403 19.56 -3.33 -3.77
C GLU A 403 21.00 -2.95 -3.49
N LYS A 404 21.25 -2.03 -2.54
CA LYS A 404 22.63 -1.78 -2.15
C LYS A 404 22.91 -3.10 -1.53
N LYS A 405 23.41 -4.02 -2.35
CA LYS A 405 23.70 -5.37 -1.97
C LYS A 405 24.48 -5.11 -0.69
N ASN A 406 24.18 -5.88 0.34
CA ASN A 406 25.20 -6.14 1.33
C ASN A 406 26.39 -6.87 0.67
N SER A 407 26.85 -6.43 -0.51
CA SER A 407 28.12 -6.75 -1.12
C SER A 407 29.14 -6.01 -0.28
N LYS A 408 29.47 -6.67 0.82
CA LYS A 408 30.77 -6.59 1.45
C LYS A 408 31.83 -6.46 0.35
N ILE A 409 32.50 -5.31 0.32
CA ILE A 409 33.55 -5.01 -0.66
C ILE A 409 34.86 -5.56 -0.10
N LYS A 410 35.66 -6.23 -0.93
CA LYS A 410 36.96 -6.78 -0.49
C LYS A 410 37.90 -5.65 -0.09
N VAL A 411 38.70 -5.85 0.95
CA VAL A 411 39.77 -4.93 1.33
C VAL A 411 41.11 -5.52 0.95
N SER A 412 41.97 -4.70 0.37
CA SER A 412 43.35 -5.06 0.06
C SER A 412 44.30 -4.00 0.63
N LEU A 413 45.45 -4.44 1.15
CA LEU A 413 46.46 -3.59 1.76
C LEU A 413 47.68 -3.50 0.86
N VAL A 414 48.15 -2.27 0.63
CA VAL A 414 49.40 -1.96 -0.07
C VAL A 414 50.46 -1.62 0.98
N ASN A 415 51.70 -2.02 0.72
CA ASN A 415 52.86 -1.89 1.62
C ASN A 415 52.79 -2.75 2.89
N LEU A 416 51.96 -3.80 2.92
CA LEU A 416 51.83 -4.68 4.08
C LEU A 416 53.20 -5.29 4.49
N ASP A 417 53.92 -5.83 3.50
CA ASP A 417 55.20 -6.50 3.70
C ASP A 417 56.34 -5.56 4.13
N ILE A 418 56.22 -4.26 3.81
CA ILE A 418 57.22 -3.23 4.16
C ILE A 418 57.16 -2.91 5.66
N PHE A 419 55.96 -2.93 6.25
CA PHE A 419 55.78 -2.54 7.64
C PHE A 419 55.84 -3.71 8.61
N PHE A 420 55.25 -4.87 8.28
CA PHE A 420 55.30 -6.06 9.15
C PHE A 420 54.99 -7.35 8.36
N PRO A 421 55.99 -8.23 8.12
CA PRO A 421 55.76 -9.51 7.43
C PRO A 421 54.92 -10.52 8.26
N SER A 422 54.56 -10.17 9.49
CA SER A 422 53.88 -11.01 10.47
C SER A 422 52.45 -10.56 10.82
N ILE A 423 51.77 -9.70 10.05
CA ILE A 423 50.36 -9.36 10.33
C ILE A 423 49.42 -10.50 9.89
N ARG A 424 48.54 -10.96 10.80
CA ARG A 424 47.55 -12.01 10.50
C ARG A 424 46.09 -11.57 10.52
N ALA A 425 45.75 -10.54 11.29
CA ALA A 425 44.35 -10.15 11.46
C ALA A 425 44.20 -8.64 11.71
N VAL A 426 43.00 -8.15 11.41
CA VAL A 426 42.62 -6.75 11.60
C VAL A 426 41.34 -6.65 12.43
N SER A 427 41.30 -5.67 13.32
CA SER A 427 40.12 -5.39 14.14
C SER A 427 39.27 -4.34 13.43
N ILE A 428 37.99 -4.66 13.21
CA ILE A 428 37.02 -3.71 12.67
C ILE A 428 36.57 -2.80 13.81
N PHE A 429 37.28 -1.69 14.01
CA PHE A 429 36.87 -0.67 14.97
C PHE A 429 36.13 0.47 14.26
N ASP A 430 34.85 0.65 14.57
CA ASP A 430 34.14 1.91 14.34
C ASP A 430 34.43 2.81 15.55
N SER A 431 35.08 3.94 15.34
CA SER A 431 35.48 4.89 16.40
C SER A 431 34.30 5.44 17.21
N LYS A 432 33.05 5.16 16.83
CA LYS A 432 31.83 5.58 17.54
C LYS A 432 31.18 4.53 18.44
N SER A 433 31.54 3.24 18.38
CA SER A 433 30.89 2.21 19.21
C SER A 433 31.86 1.59 20.22
N LYS A 434 31.59 1.78 21.52
CA LYS A 434 32.28 1.08 22.63
C LYS A 434 31.77 -0.37 22.75
N SER A 435 31.79 -1.16 21.68
CA SER A 435 31.36 -2.57 21.70
C SER A 435 32.47 -3.51 21.21
N LYS A 436 32.48 -4.74 21.74
CA LYS A 436 33.55 -5.75 21.67
C LYS A 436 34.09 -5.94 20.24
N SER A 437 35.40 -5.78 20.07
CA SER A 437 36.14 -5.96 18.81
C SER A 437 36.10 -7.41 18.33
N LYS A 438 35.59 -7.65 17.12
CA LYS A 438 35.74 -8.92 16.40
C LYS A 438 36.96 -8.81 15.47
N TRP A 439 37.98 -9.64 15.69
CA TRP A 439 39.12 -9.76 14.78
C TRP A 439 38.68 -10.51 13.52
N VAL A 440 39.16 -10.05 12.36
CA VAL A 440 38.90 -10.66 11.06
C VAL A 440 40.23 -10.97 10.41
N ASP A 441 40.33 -12.16 9.83
CA ASP A 441 41.47 -12.55 9.00
C ASP A 441 41.59 -11.61 7.79
N LEU A 442 42.80 -11.17 7.48
CA LEU A 442 43.05 -10.25 6.36
C LEU A 442 42.51 -10.79 5.04
N GLU A 443 42.59 -12.10 4.80
CA GLU A 443 42.10 -12.72 3.56
C GLU A 443 40.57 -12.61 3.40
N HIS A 444 39.86 -12.52 4.53
CA HIS A 444 38.39 -12.46 4.59
C HIS A 444 37.89 -11.06 4.94
N TRP A 445 38.77 -10.06 4.94
CA TRP A 445 38.41 -8.72 5.37
C TRP A 445 37.57 -8.00 4.31
N THR A 446 36.38 -7.60 4.74
CA THR A 446 35.40 -6.88 3.91
C THR A 446 34.77 -5.73 4.66
N LEU A 447 34.39 -4.68 3.94
CA LEU A 447 33.74 -3.48 4.48
C LEU A 447 32.40 -3.21 3.79
N GLN A 448 31.53 -2.48 4.49
CA GLN A 448 30.23 -2.06 3.95
C GLN A 448 30.40 -0.91 2.95
N PRO A 449 29.64 -0.87 1.83
CA PRO A 449 29.70 0.24 0.89
C PRO A 449 29.17 1.56 1.50
N GLY A 450 30.07 2.48 1.87
CA GLY A 450 29.68 3.86 2.23
C GLY A 450 30.68 4.59 3.13
N GLY A 451 30.82 5.90 2.93
CA GLY A 451 31.65 6.77 3.78
C GLY A 451 33.15 6.81 3.43
N TYR A 452 33.59 6.11 2.39
CA TYR A 452 34.97 6.11 1.90
C TYR A 452 35.13 7.04 0.70
N SER A 453 36.23 7.79 0.65
CA SER A 453 36.61 8.65 -0.47
C SER A 453 38.11 8.54 -0.70
N LYS A 454 38.55 8.51 -1.97
CA LYS A 454 39.97 8.46 -2.33
C LYS A 454 40.74 9.58 -1.61
N GLY A 455 41.91 9.22 -1.05
CA GLY A 455 42.77 10.14 -0.30
C GLY A 455 42.38 10.37 1.17
N ARG A 456 41.23 9.89 1.63
CA ARG A 456 40.85 9.99 3.06
C ARG A 456 41.71 9.05 3.90
N LYS A 457 42.15 9.54 5.06
CA LYS A 457 42.87 8.73 6.06
C LYS A 457 41.91 7.95 6.95
N VAL A 458 42.25 6.69 7.20
CA VAL A 458 41.53 5.78 8.08
C VAL A 458 42.56 4.99 8.87
N ASN A 459 42.31 4.76 10.15
CA ASN A 459 43.26 4.09 11.02
C ASN A 459 42.67 2.77 11.51
N PHE A 460 43.48 1.72 11.51
CA PHE A 460 43.05 0.38 11.90
C PHE A 460 43.99 -0.22 12.94
N TRP A 461 43.45 -1.12 13.75
CA TRP A 461 44.24 -1.95 14.65
C TRP A 461 44.53 -3.30 13.98
N PHE A 462 45.80 -3.69 13.98
CA PHE A 462 46.27 -4.97 13.45
C PHE A 462 46.88 -5.80 14.58
N GLN A 463 46.72 -7.12 14.49
CA GLN A 463 47.36 -8.08 15.39
C GLN A 463 48.54 -8.73 14.68
N LEU A 464 49.67 -8.80 15.39
CA LEU A 464 50.90 -9.42 14.93
C LEU A 464 50.88 -10.92 15.27
N SER A 465 51.44 -11.76 14.39
CA SER A 465 51.43 -13.22 14.54
C SER A 465 52.59 -13.76 15.35
N ASP A 466 53.71 -13.06 15.30
CA ASP A 466 54.93 -13.28 16.08
C ASP A 466 54.79 -12.76 17.52
N GLU A 467 53.98 -11.71 17.71
CA GLU A 467 53.65 -11.11 19.01
C GLU A 467 52.13 -11.01 19.23
N PRO A 468 51.42 -12.15 19.41
CA PRO A 468 49.96 -12.19 19.48
C PRO A 468 49.37 -11.42 20.67
N GLU A 469 50.15 -11.19 21.72
CA GLU A 469 49.78 -10.37 22.87
C GLU A 469 49.88 -8.86 22.60
N PHE A 470 50.31 -8.44 21.42
CA PHE A 470 50.38 -7.04 21.01
C PHE A 470 49.49 -6.72 19.80
N MET A 471 49.00 -5.49 19.77
CA MET A 471 48.28 -4.89 18.65
C MET A 471 48.91 -3.55 18.26
N VAL A 472 48.93 -3.26 16.96
CA VAL A 472 49.48 -2.02 16.40
C VAL A 472 48.38 -1.20 15.72
N PHE A 473 48.36 0.10 15.97
CA PHE A 473 47.43 1.04 15.34
C PHE A 473 48.15 1.73 14.20
N ILE A 474 47.67 1.55 12.98
CA ILE A 474 48.34 2.04 11.77
C ILE A 474 47.45 3.06 11.07
N SER A 475 48.05 4.18 10.68
CA SER A 475 47.45 5.15 9.77
C SER A 475 47.50 4.61 8.35
N SER A 476 46.38 4.68 7.65
CA SER A 476 46.28 4.27 6.25
C SER A 476 45.55 5.31 5.42
N LYS A 477 45.82 5.31 4.12
CA LYS A 477 45.18 6.20 3.14
C LYS A 477 44.48 5.38 2.08
N ILE A 478 43.28 5.79 1.69
CA ILE A 478 42.54 5.12 0.63
C ILE A 478 43.14 5.48 -0.73
N LEU A 479 43.73 4.50 -1.41
CA LEU A 479 44.34 4.65 -2.73
C LEU A 479 43.31 4.56 -3.84
N ASN A 480 42.42 3.56 -3.76
CA ASN A 480 41.46 3.28 -4.81
C ASN A 480 40.16 2.69 -4.24
N ILE A 481 39.05 2.95 -4.93
CA ILE A 481 37.71 2.45 -4.59
C ILE A 481 37.07 2.00 -5.89
N THR A 482 36.65 0.74 -5.94
CA THR A 482 35.86 0.15 -7.03
C THR A 482 34.58 -0.46 -6.46
N ASP A 483 33.71 -0.95 -7.34
CA ASP A 483 32.47 -1.62 -6.92
C ASP A 483 32.71 -2.95 -6.18
N THR A 484 33.93 -3.51 -6.25
CA THR A 484 34.29 -4.84 -5.70
C THR A 484 35.47 -4.83 -4.73
N GLU A 485 36.30 -3.77 -4.71
CA GLU A 485 37.49 -3.65 -3.85
C GLU A 485 37.76 -2.22 -3.34
N ILE A 486 38.25 -2.11 -2.09
CA ILE A 486 38.87 -0.89 -1.53
C ILE A 486 40.34 -1.17 -1.20
N GLN A 487 41.22 -0.33 -1.74
CA GLN A 487 42.66 -0.40 -1.50
C GLN A 487 43.11 0.64 -0.47
N PHE A 488 43.77 0.18 0.60
CA PHE A 488 44.42 1.06 1.58
C PHE A 488 45.94 0.93 1.49
N GLU A 489 46.62 2.06 1.46
CA GLU A 489 48.07 2.13 1.67
C GLU A 489 48.35 2.31 3.16
N LEU A 490 49.13 1.41 3.75
CA LEU A 490 49.64 1.60 5.10
C LEU A 490 50.75 2.65 5.09
N GLU A 491 50.64 3.68 5.92
CA GLU A 491 51.58 4.81 5.94
C GLU A 491 52.50 4.79 7.18
N THR A 492 51.94 4.69 8.38
CA THR A 492 52.73 4.89 9.62
C THR A 492 52.09 4.21 10.83
N VAL A 493 52.91 3.58 11.67
CA VAL A 493 52.50 3.03 12.97
C VAL A 493 52.33 4.17 13.97
N LEU A 494 51.11 4.35 14.46
CA LEU A 494 50.76 5.39 15.42
C LEU A 494 50.92 4.91 16.87
N LYS A 495 50.71 3.62 17.15
CA LYS A 495 50.75 3.06 18.52
C LYS A 495 50.95 1.55 18.53
N LYS A 496 51.67 1.01 19.52
CA LYS A 496 51.68 -0.42 19.89
C LYS A 496 51.12 -0.57 21.32
N LYS A 497 50.25 -1.56 21.54
CA LYS A 497 49.63 -1.83 22.85
C LYS A 497 49.60 -3.33 23.12
N ARG A 498 49.75 -3.73 24.38
CA ARG A 498 49.48 -5.10 24.82
C ARG A 498 47.97 -5.32 24.93
N ILE A 499 47.48 -6.46 24.43
CA ILE A 499 46.10 -6.91 24.56
C ILE A 499 45.94 -7.42 26.00
N ILE A 500 45.04 -6.82 26.78
CA ILE A 500 44.73 -7.22 28.17
C ILE A 500 43.49 -8.11 28.18
#